data_AF-A0A1M3DVV1-F1
#
_entry.id   AF-A0A1M3DVV1-F1
#
_cell.length_a   1.000
_cell.length_b   1.000
_cell.length_c   1.000
_cell.angle_alpha   90.00
_cell.angle_beta   90.00
_cell.angle_gamma   90.00
#
_symmetry.space_group_name_H-M   'P 1'
#
loop_
_entity.id
_entity.type
_entity.pdbx_description
1 polymer ?
#
loop_
_entity_poly.entity_id
_entity_poly.type
_entity_poly.pdbx_seq_one_letter_code
_entity_poly.pdbx_strand_id
1 'polypeptide(L)'
;MKEIKMPKFLLAEEPTGPNDREIFIYSPHYLSLVLVIPEDDITVLLNNEMRQKPSKTFQYEDETFELVIFQNNVLHAGGVLSPEISEEEFLNQAWKFWEDYLIWEDRNIDENQSSQFN
;
A
#
# COMPACT_ATOMS: atom_id res chain seq x y z
N MET A 1 13.84 -6.77 -28.28
CA MET A 1 12.74 -6.21 -27.45
C MET A 1 13.07 -6.48 -26.01
N LYS A 2 12.93 -5.48 -25.13
CA LYS A 2 13.11 -5.68 -23.69
C LYS A 2 11.77 -6.16 -23.15
N GLU A 3 11.74 -7.35 -22.57
CA GLU A 3 10.53 -7.90 -21.96
C GLU A 3 10.15 -7.04 -20.74
N ILE A 4 8.91 -6.55 -20.70
CA ILE A 4 8.40 -5.78 -19.56
C ILE A 4 8.12 -6.79 -18.45
N LYS A 5 8.91 -6.73 -17.38
CA LYS A 5 8.66 -7.54 -16.19
C LYS A 5 7.59 -6.87 -15.34
N MET A 6 6.58 -7.63 -14.97
CA MET A 6 5.51 -7.17 -14.09
C MET A 6 6.09 -6.86 -12.71
N PRO A 7 5.87 -5.65 -12.17
CA PRO A 7 6.35 -5.30 -10.84
C PRO A 7 5.61 -6.10 -9.78
N LYS A 8 6.28 -6.29 -8.64
CA LYS A 8 5.71 -7.02 -7.50
C LYS A 8 4.59 -6.26 -6.81
N PHE A 9 4.73 -4.94 -6.77
CA PHE A 9 3.77 -4.01 -6.18
C PHE A 9 3.55 -2.82 -7.12
N LEU A 10 2.33 -2.29 -7.07
CA LEU A 10 1.89 -1.10 -7.77
C LEU A 10 1.16 -0.23 -6.77
N LEU A 11 1.44 1.08 -6.79
CA LEU A 11 0.61 2.05 -6.10
C LEU A 11 -0.70 2.23 -6.88
N ALA A 12 -1.81 2.25 -6.15
CA ALA A 12 -3.16 2.44 -6.68
C ALA A 12 -3.94 3.41 -5.80
N GLU A 13 -4.83 4.17 -6.40
CA GLU A 13 -5.71 5.13 -5.72
C GLU A 13 -7.15 4.85 -6.14
N GLU A 14 -8.11 5.05 -5.23
CA GLU A 14 -9.51 5.00 -5.64
C GLU A 14 -9.88 6.21 -6.53
N PRO A 15 -10.37 5.99 -7.77
CA PRO A 15 -10.56 7.07 -8.72
C PRO A 15 -11.78 7.96 -8.46
N THR A 16 -12.71 7.57 -7.56
CA THR A 16 -14.04 8.21 -7.43
C THR A 16 -14.43 8.62 -6.00
N GLY A 17 -13.50 8.56 -5.04
CA GLY A 17 -13.77 8.93 -3.64
C GLY A 17 -14.00 10.44 -3.47
N PRO A 18 -15.05 10.88 -2.73
CA PRO A 18 -15.40 12.29 -2.59
C PRO A 18 -14.48 13.10 -1.65
N ASN A 19 -13.68 12.48 -0.79
CA ASN A 19 -12.68 13.10 0.08
C ASN A 19 -11.59 12.06 0.39
N ASP A 20 -10.32 12.50 0.47
CA ASP A 20 -9.10 11.73 0.78
C ASP A 20 -8.98 10.36 0.10
N ARG A 21 -8.16 10.32 -0.95
CA ARG A 21 -8.02 9.14 -1.81
C ARG A 21 -7.44 8.00 -0.98
N GLU A 22 -8.23 6.95 -0.75
CA GLU A 22 -7.72 5.71 -0.18
C GLU A 22 -6.54 5.21 -1.02
N ILE A 23 -5.40 5.00 -0.35
CA ILE A 23 -4.17 4.57 -0.98
C ILE A 23 -4.07 3.05 -0.86
N PHE A 24 -3.89 2.40 -1.99
CA PHE A 24 -3.73 0.96 -2.07
C PHE A 24 -2.39 0.57 -2.67
N ILE A 25 -1.89 -0.58 -2.22
CA ILE A 25 -0.78 -1.29 -2.84
C ILE A 25 -1.34 -2.57 -3.42
N TYR A 26 -1.34 -2.67 -4.75
CA TYR A 26 -1.74 -3.88 -5.46
C TYR A 26 -0.52 -4.75 -5.75
N SER A 27 -0.60 -6.04 -5.42
CA SER A 27 0.38 -7.04 -5.88
C SER A 27 -0.20 -7.89 -6.99
N PRO A 28 0.23 -7.73 -8.25
CA PRO A 28 -0.19 -8.60 -9.35
C PRO A 28 0.24 -10.05 -9.16
N HIS A 29 1.38 -10.25 -8.49
CA HIS A 29 2.03 -11.54 -8.25
C HIS A 29 1.21 -12.41 -7.27
N TYR A 30 0.60 -11.77 -6.28
CA TYR A 30 -0.24 -12.43 -5.28
C TYR A 30 -1.74 -12.15 -5.48
N LEU A 31 -2.13 -11.39 -6.51
CA LEU A 31 -3.49 -10.91 -6.76
C LEU A 31 -4.16 -10.33 -5.49
N SER A 32 -3.37 -9.60 -4.70
CA SER A 32 -3.75 -9.13 -3.37
C SER A 32 -3.69 -7.62 -3.30
N LEU A 33 -4.56 -7.02 -2.49
CA LEU A 33 -4.67 -5.57 -2.32
C LEU A 33 -4.44 -5.23 -0.85
N VAL A 34 -3.55 -4.29 -0.59
CA VAL A 34 -3.27 -3.72 0.73
C VAL A 34 -3.79 -2.30 0.76
N LEU A 35 -4.54 -1.93 1.79
CA LEU A 35 -4.90 -0.55 2.08
C LEU A 35 -3.85 0.04 3.02
N VAL A 36 -3.40 1.25 2.74
CA VAL A 36 -2.49 2.03 3.59
C VAL A 36 -3.32 3.06 4.36
N ILE A 37 -3.24 3.05 5.69
CA ILE A 37 -4.02 3.94 6.55
C ILE A 37 -3.06 4.72 7.46
N PRO A 38 -2.94 6.05 7.32
CA PRO A 38 -2.25 6.89 8.30
C PRO A 38 -2.95 6.86 9.67
N GLU A 39 -2.20 7.02 10.77
CA GLU A 39 -2.74 6.92 12.14
C GLU A 39 -3.90 7.87 12.41
N ASP A 40 -3.85 9.09 11.87
CA ASP A 40 -4.91 10.08 12.01
C ASP A 40 -6.26 9.60 11.44
N ASP A 41 -6.25 8.65 10.50
CA ASP A 41 -7.42 8.12 9.82
C ASP A 41 -7.86 6.73 10.31
N ILE A 42 -7.04 6.05 11.14
CA ILE A 42 -7.28 4.69 11.65
C ILE A 42 -8.68 4.54 12.26
N THR A 43 -9.13 5.53 13.04
CA THR A 43 -10.41 5.44 13.75
C THR A 43 -11.61 5.59 12.81
N VAL A 44 -11.44 6.32 11.70
CA VAL A 44 -12.49 6.61 10.72
C VAL A 44 -12.62 5.45 9.72
N LEU A 45 -11.49 4.92 9.25
CA LEU A 45 -11.47 3.93 8.18
C LEU A 45 -11.61 2.48 8.69
N LEU A 46 -11.09 2.14 9.88
CA LEU A 46 -11.17 0.77 10.39
C LEU A 46 -12.51 0.44 11.06
N ASN A 47 -13.47 0.00 10.24
CA ASN A 47 -14.67 -0.66 10.72
C ASN A 47 -14.37 -2.06 11.33
N ASN A 48 -15.36 -2.68 11.97
CA ASN A 48 -15.20 -3.98 12.64
C ASN A 48 -14.78 -5.13 11.71
N GLU A 49 -15.09 -5.03 10.41
CA GLU A 49 -14.68 -6.03 9.42
C GLU A 49 -13.19 -5.90 9.08
N MET A 50 -12.72 -4.67 8.90
CA MET A 50 -11.32 -4.39 8.58
C MET A 50 -10.38 -4.76 9.73
N ARG A 51 -10.81 -4.57 10.97
CA ARG A 51 -10.04 -4.97 12.17
C ARG A 51 -9.83 -6.49 12.30
N GLN A 52 -10.57 -7.30 11.54
CA GLN A 52 -10.40 -8.75 11.52
C GLN A 52 -9.50 -9.22 10.37
N LYS A 53 -9.17 -8.33 9.42
CA LYS A 53 -8.28 -8.66 8.32
C LYS A 53 -6.83 -8.65 8.81
N PRO A 54 -5.93 -9.44 8.18
CA PRO A 54 -4.51 -9.38 8.49
C PRO A 54 -3.98 -7.97 8.28
N SER A 55 -3.34 -7.43 9.31
CA SER A 55 -2.80 -6.07 9.30
C SER A 55 -1.52 -5.98 10.13
N LYS A 56 -0.76 -4.91 9.91
CA LYS A 56 0.46 -4.61 10.65
C LYS A 56 0.74 -3.12 10.66
N THR A 57 1.11 -2.62 11.83
CA THR A 57 1.52 -1.23 12.05
C THR A 57 3.00 -1.05 11.73
N PHE A 58 3.32 0.06 11.07
CA PHE A 58 4.66 0.48 10.71
C PHE A 58 4.87 1.96 11.05
N GLN A 59 6.13 2.37 11.18
CA GLN A 59 6.51 3.75 11.50
C GLN A 59 7.47 4.29 10.45
N TYR A 60 7.26 5.52 10.03
CA TYR A 60 8.16 6.29 9.18
C TYR A 60 8.32 7.68 9.78
N GLU A 61 9.54 8.01 10.21
CA GLU A 61 9.83 9.23 10.97
C GLU A 61 8.87 9.40 12.17
N ASP A 62 8.09 10.49 12.19
CA ASP A 62 7.10 10.79 13.23
C ASP A 62 5.67 10.33 12.86
N GLU A 63 5.50 9.64 11.74
CA GLU A 63 4.21 9.12 11.24
C GLU A 63 4.07 7.62 11.46
N THR A 64 2.84 7.19 11.78
CA THR A 64 2.47 5.78 11.94
C THR A 64 1.47 5.39 10.86
N PHE A 65 1.66 4.21 10.27
CA PHE A 65 0.80 3.65 9.23
C PHE A 65 0.31 2.26 9.63
N GLU A 66 -0.98 1.99 9.41
CA GLU A 66 -1.54 0.64 9.44
C GLU A 66 -1.71 0.13 8.01
N LEU A 67 -1.04 -0.97 7.67
CA LEU A 67 -1.25 -1.66 6.41
C LEU A 67 -2.21 -2.83 6.64
N VAL A 68 -3.32 -2.88 5.90
CA VAL A 68 -4.35 -3.92 6.01
C VAL A 68 -4.49 -4.66 4.69
N ILE A 69 -4.43 -5.99 4.71
CA ILE A 69 -4.71 -6.78 3.50
C ILE A 69 -6.23 -6.77 3.23
N PHE A 70 -6.67 -5.85 2.37
CA PHE A 70 -8.06 -5.66 2.00
C PHE A 70 -8.62 -6.85 1.19
N GLN A 71 -7.89 -7.24 0.15
CA GLN A 71 -8.15 -8.46 -0.64
C GLN A 71 -6.96 -9.41 -0.46
N ASN A 72 -7.21 -10.56 0.15
CA ASN A 72 -6.15 -11.48 0.54
C ASN A 72 -6.17 -12.78 -0.29
N ASN A 73 -5.19 -12.90 -1.18
CA ASN A 73 -4.92 -14.12 -1.94
C ASN A 73 -3.48 -14.62 -1.70
N VAL A 74 -2.79 -14.12 -0.67
CA VAL A 74 -1.36 -14.37 -0.44
C VAL A 74 -1.07 -15.87 -0.32
N LEU A 75 -1.81 -16.55 0.56
CA LEU A 75 -1.64 -17.99 0.80
C LEU A 75 -2.11 -18.85 -0.39
N HIS A 76 -3.05 -18.35 -1.19
CA HIS A 76 -3.61 -19.09 -2.33
C HIS A 76 -2.76 -18.95 -3.60
N ALA A 77 -2.16 -17.79 -3.83
CA ALA A 77 -1.28 -17.52 -4.97
C ALA A 77 0.18 -17.93 -4.69
N GLY A 78 0.57 -18.01 -3.40
CA GLY A 78 1.83 -18.57 -2.95
C GLY A 78 1.99 -20.03 -3.38
N GLY A 79 3.17 -20.38 -3.88
CA GLY A 79 3.45 -21.70 -4.45
C GLY A 79 2.89 -21.94 -5.85
N VAL A 80 1.98 -21.09 -6.34
CA VAL A 80 1.35 -21.23 -7.67
C VAL A 80 1.86 -20.17 -8.65
N LEU A 81 1.65 -18.89 -8.33
CA LEU A 81 2.03 -17.75 -9.17
C LEU A 81 3.28 -17.05 -8.65
N SER A 82 3.57 -17.20 -7.35
CA SER A 82 4.65 -16.53 -6.62
C SER A 82 5.19 -17.44 -5.52
N PRO A 83 6.37 -17.15 -4.92
CA PRO A 83 6.86 -17.90 -3.77
C PRO A 83 5.86 -17.93 -2.61
N GLU A 84 5.81 -19.04 -1.88
CA GLU A 84 5.00 -19.17 -0.67
C GLU A 84 5.56 -18.26 0.43
N ILE A 85 4.73 -17.37 0.96
CA ILE A 85 5.06 -16.45 2.06
C ILE A 85 3.86 -16.31 2.99
N SER A 86 4.10 -15.89 4.23
CA SER A 86 3.03 -15.53 5.16
C SER A 86 2.44 -14.16 4.82
N GLU A 87 1.25 -13.88 5.34
CA GLU A 87 0.61 -12.56 5.26
C GLU A 87 1.48 -11.48 5.93
N GLU A 88 2.14 -11.82 7.04
CA GLU A 88 3.08 -10.92 7.71
C GLU A 88 4.28 -10.57 6.82
N GLU A 89 4.88 -11.57 6.17
CA GLU A 89 6.01 -11.35 5.27
C GLU A 89 5.57 -10.56 4.03
N PHE A 90 4.36 -10.79 3.53
CA PHE A 90 3.77 -9.98 2.46
C PHE A 90 3.60 -8.52 2.87
N LEU A 91 3.08 -8.25 4.08
CA LEU A 91 2.93 -6.89 4.63
C LEU A 91 4.28 -6.19 4.82
N ASN A 92 5.32 -6.89 5.31
CA ASN A 92 6.68 -6.33 5.41
C ASN A 92 7.22 -5.89 4.04
N GLN A 93 6.95 -6.67 2.99
CA GLN A 93 7.40 -6.36 1.64
C GLN A 93 6.59 -5.21 1.01
N ALA A 94 5.28 -5.14 1.30
CA ALA A 94 4.44 -4.01 0.90
C ALA A 94 4.87 -2.72 1.61
N TRP A 95 5.18 -2.80 2.92
CA TRP A 95 5.73 -1.67 3.68
C TRP A 95 7.02 -1.15 3.06
N LYS A 96 7.98 -2.02 2.74
CA LYS A 96 9.23 -1.57 2.11
C LYS A 96 8.99 -0.82 0.80
N PHE A 97 8.03 -1.28 0.00
CA PHE A 97 7.64 -0.58 -1.23
C PHE A 97 7.03 0.80 -0.94
N TRP A 98 6.21 0.92 0.12
CA TRP A 98 5.63 2.20 0.56
C TRP A 98 6.67 3.14 1.15
N GLU A 99 7.56 2.65 2.01
CA GLU A 99 8.68 3.41 2.57
C GLU A 99 9.60 3.96 1.47
N ASP A 100 9.92 3.14 0.44
CA ASP A 100 10.68 3.61 -0.73
C ASP A 100 9.93 4.73 -1.49
N TYR A 101 8.59 4.71 -1.51
CA TYR A 101 7.76 5.78 -2.06
C TYR A 101 7.81 7.05 -1.19
N LEU A 102 7.61 6.95 0.12
CA LEU A 102 7.69 8.09 1.06
C LEU A 102 9.04 8.79 0.99
N ILE A 103 10.14 8.01 1.02
CA ILE A 103 11.50 8.55 0.86
C ILE A 103 11.67 9.27 -0.47
N TRP A 104 11.05 8.78 -1.55
CA TRP A 104 11.08 9.45 -2.84
C TRP A 104 10.24 10.73 -2.81
N GLU A 105 9.04 10.69 -2.24
CA GLU A 105 8.13 11.82 -2.09
C GLU A 105 8.79 12.97 -1.34
N ASP A 106 9.34 12.72 -0.14
CA ASP A 106 10.04 13.74 0.67
C ASP A 106 11.20 14.41 -0.06
N ARG A 107 11.86 13.67 -0.96
CA ARG A 107 13.01 14.19 -1.72
C ARG A 107 12.62 14.96 -2.98
N ASN A 108 11.41 14.75 -3.50
CA ASN A 108 11.02 15.24 -4.83
C ASN A 108 9.77 16.13 -4.83
N ILE A 109 8.98 16.12 -3.77
CA ILE A 109 7.77 16.92 -3.61
C ILE A 109 8.02 17.92 -2.47
N ASP A 110 8.87 18.90 -2.76
CA ASP A 110 9.00 20.12 -1.95
C ASP A 110 7.78 21.01 -2.24
N GLU A 111 7.09 21.53 -1.21
CA GLU A 111 5.79 22.26 -1.26
C GLU A 111 5.76 23.53 -2.16
N ASN A 112 6.79 23.80 -2.95
CA ASN A 112 6.93 25.00 -3.78
C ASN A 112 6.39 24.89 -5.22
N GLN A 113 5.66 23.83 -5.60
CA GLN A 113 4.89 23.85 -6.84
C GLN A 113 3.50 24.43 -6.63
N SER A 114 3.46 25.72 -6.30
CA SER A 114 2.30 26.54 -6.66
C SER A 114 2.12 26.44 -8.17
N SER A 115 1.05 25.79 -8.61
CA SER A 115 0.75 25.61 -10.02
C SER A 115 0.72 26.97 -10.73
N GLN A 116 1.68 27.23 -11.62
CA GLN A 116 1.67 28.42 -12.48
C GLN A 116 0.78 28.21 -13.72
N PHE A 117 -0.42 27.68 -13.52
CA PHE A 117 -1.46 27.74 -14.56
C PHE A 117 -2.44 28.86 -14.19
N ASN A 118 -1.98 30.08 -14.49
CA ASN A 118 -2.86 31.23 -14.76
C ASN A 118 -3.45 31.10 -16.16
#